data_AF-A0A9P5UHP9-F1
#
_entry.id   AF-A0A9P5UHP9-F1
#
_cell.length_a   1.000
_cell.length_b   1.000
_cell.length_c   1.000
_cell.angle_alpha   90.00
_cell.angle_beta   90.00
_cell.angle_gamma   90.00
#
_symmetry.space_group_name_H-M   'P 1'
#
loop_
_entity.id
_entity.type
_entity.pdbx_description
1 polymer ?
#
loop_
_entity_poly.entity_id
_entity_poly.type
_entity_poly.pdbx_seq_one_letter_code
_entity_poly.pdbx_strand_id
1 'polypeptide(L)'
;MCVRWPAKNHAVESEDDRGVFINMPPTITTKDPSQSQLMKMTIAKLKYKNCDHIDGDSDHTPCGGCFKIPADRKPGTYMLQWRWELNDDEWYTSCWDVKVTASDGTAPTVPDVPDVPDVPDVPDVPDETPSDGDDEGGNEDGDEDDGEDDDEGDDEGDDEEEEEEDDDEEKDDDEEEDDDEEDEEEEEEDDEEEEDDDEEDDEDSGRGDDEDDEEDDEDSDDE
;
A
#
# COMPACT_ATOMS: atom_id res chain seq x y z
N MET A 1 15.07 -0.09 -7.25
CA MET A 1 14.43 -0.37 -5.95
C MET A 1 12.98 -0.70 -6.23
N CYS A 2 12.37 -1.56 -5.43
CA CYS A 2 10.98 -1.96 -5.62
C CYS A 2 10.23 -1.74 -4.30
N VAL A 3 8.99 -1.31 -4.40
CA VAL A 3 8.05 -1.20 -3.27
C VAL A 3 6.87 -2.14 -3.52
N ARG A 4 6.20 -2.55 -2.44
CA ARG A 4 5.00 -3.38 -2.46
C ARG A 4 3.92 -2.74 -1.61
N TRP A 5 2.67 -2.78 -2.08
CA TRP A 5 1.48 -2.35 -1.34
C TRP A 5 0.45 -3.47 -1.22
N PRO A 6 -0.45 -3.40 -0.20
CA PRO A 6 -1.62 -4.27 -0.10
C PRO A 6 -2.51 -4.16 -1.34
N ALA A 7 -3.19 -5.24 -1.74
CA ALA A 7 -4.03 -5.26 -2.95
C ALA A 7 -5.54 -5.08 -2.72
N LYS A 8 -5.97 -5.16 -1.45
CA LYS A 8 -7.34 -5.34 -0.96
C LYS A 8 -8.46 -4.70 -1.80
N ASN A 9 -8.30 -3.47 -2.30
CA ASN A 9 -9.41 -2.74 -2.94
C ASN A 9 -9.25 -2.44 -4.44
N HIS A 10 -8.12 -2.73 -5.09
CA HIS A 10 -7.84 -2.19 -6.44
C HIS A 10 -7.49 -3.22 -7.52
N ALA A 11 -7.63 -4.50 -7.19
CA ALA A 11 -7.59 -5.57 -8.19
C ALA A 11 -8.85 -5.59 -9.09
N VAL A 12 -9.86 -4.74 -8.81
CA VAL A 12 -11.08 -4.64 -9.63
C VAL A 12 -10.77 -3.94 -10.95
N GLU A 13 -11.03 -4.60 -12.08
CA GLU A 13 -10.73 -4.07 -13.41
C GLU A 13 -11.36 -2.69 -13.69
N SER A 14 -12.53 -2.39 -13.11
CA SER A 14 -13.31 -1.18 -13.38
C SER A 14 -12.83 0.09 -12.68
N GLU A 15 -11.97 0.00 -11.67
CA GLU A 15 -11.44 1.19 -10.99
C GLU A 15 -10.44 1.99 -11.84
N ASP A 16 -10.28 3.29 -11.55
CA ASP A 16 -9.24 4.10 -12.19
C ASP A 16 -7.85 3.86 -11.57
N ASP A 17 -6.81 3.89 -12.40
CA ASP A 17 -5.41 3.82 -11.93
C ASP A 17 -4.97 5.20 -11.38
N ARG A 18 -5.25 5.44 -10.10
CA ARG A 18 -4.88 6.65 -9.35
C ARG A 18 -3.35 6.82 -9.28
N GLY A 19 -2.65 5.70 -9.25
CA GLY A 19 -1.21 5.59 -9.34
C GLY A 19 -0.50 5.72 -7.99
N VAL A 20 0.76 5.30 -8.00
CA VAL A 20 1.64 5.28 -6.84
C VAL A 20 2.78 6.29 -7.06
N PHE A 21 2.96 7.21 -6.13
CA PHE A 21 3.94 8.31 -6.25
C PHE A 21 5.16 8.06 -5.39
N ILE A 22 6.33 8.10 -6.01
CA ILE A 22 7.61 8.02 -5.31
C ILE A 22 8.25 9.41 -5.33
N ASN A 23 8.38 10.01 -4.16
CA ASN A 23 8.88 11.36 -3.95
C ASN A 23 10.25 11.32 -3.27
N MET A 24 11.21 12.09 -3.78
CA MET A 24 12.57 12.16 -3.23
C MET A 24 13.20 13.52 -3.52
N PRO A 25 13.68 14.24 -2.49
CA PRO A 25 14.32 15.54 -2.68
C PRO A 25 15.49 15.50 -3.68
N PRO A 26 15.67 16.55 -4.51
CA PRO A 26 16.78 16.62 -5.46
C PRO A 26 18.15 16.73 -4.76
N THR A 27 18.15 17.25 -3.54
CA THR A 27 19.33 17.45 -2.71
C THR A 27 19.07 16.93 -1.31
N ILE A 28 20.13 16.47 -0.64
CA ILE A 28 20.07 16.08 0.78
C ILE A 28 19.59 17.28 1.60
N THR A 29 18.57 17.06 2.43
CA THR A 29 18.00 18.09 3.29
C THR A 29 18.49 17.93 4.72
N THR A 30 18.53 19.03 5.46
CA THR A 30 18.84 19.02 6.91
C THR A 30 17.58 18.98 7.78
N LYS A 31 16.42 19.20 7.16
CA LYS A 31 15.08 19.13 7.74
C LYS A 31 14.18 18.44 6.73
N ASP A 32 13.21 17.67 7.19
CA ASP A 32 12.28 17.00 6.32
C ASP A 32 11.41 18.03 5.58
N PRO A 33 11.29 17.92 4.24
CA PRO A 33 10.38 18.78 3.48
C PRO A 33 8.93 18.52 3.88
N SER A 34 8.07 19.54 3.72
CA SER A 34 6.63 19.36 3.90
C SER A 34 6.03 18.43 2.85
N GLN A 35 4.83 17.90 3.12
CA GLN A 35 4.08 17.09 2.16
C GLN A 35 3.93 17.80 0.80
N SER A 36 3.53 19.08 0.83
CA SER A 36 3.37 19.90 -0.38
C SER A 36 4.67 20.16 -1.15
N GLN A 37 5.82 20.10 -0.47
CA GLN A 37 7.14 20.15 -1.11
C GLN A 37 7.50 18.79 -1.73
N LEU A 38 7.27 17.68 -1.02
CA LEU A 38 7.55 16.32 -1.52
C LEU A 38 6.75 15.97 -2.76
N MET A 39 5.47 16.35 -2.82
CA MET A 39 4.62 16.13 -4.00
C MET A 39 5.11 16.84 -5.27
N LYS A 40 6.03 17.81 -5.13
CA LYS A 40 6.69 18.48 -6.27
C LYS A 40 8.01 17.80 -6.67
N MET A 41 8.44 16.79 -5.91
CA MET A 41 9.72 16.10 -6.02
C MET A 41 9.56 14.63 -6.43
N THR A 42 8.51 14.32 -7.21
CA THR A 42 8.24 12.97 -7.71
C THR A 42 9.34 12.50 -8.66
N ILE A 43 9.95 11.36 -8.34
CA ILE A 43 10.97 10.69 -9.16
C ILE A 43 10.40 9.51 -9.95
N ALA A 44 9.25 8.97 -9.56
CA ALA A 44 8.53 7.95 -10.32
C ALA A 44 7.03 7.99 -10.02
N LYS A 45 6.22 7.69 -11.05
CA LYS A 45 4.82 7.30 -10.92
C LYS A 45 4.72 5.83 -11.33
N LEU A 46 4.35 4.96 -10.40
CA LEU A 46 4.10 3.55 -10.63
C LEU A 46 2.60 3.34 -10.87
N LYS A 47 2.26 2.29 -11.61
CA LYS A 47 0.87 1.88 -11.78
C LYS A 47 0.40 1.26 -10.48
N TYR A 48 -0.73 1.73 -9.96
CA TYR A 48 -1.30 1.23 -8.72
C TYR A 48 -1.80 -0.22 -8.88
N LYS A 49 -2.36 -0.54 -10.04
CA LYS A 49 -2.83 -1.89 -10.42
C LYS A 49 -1.73 -2.83 -10.90
N ASN A 50 -0.46 -2.61 -10.55
CA ASN A 50 0.64 -3.49 -10.98
C ASN A 50 0.73 -4.70 -10.04
N CYS A 51 -0.24 -5.59 -10.19
CA CYS A 51 -0.52 -6.71 -9.31
C CYS A 51 -0.30 -8.03 -10.06
N ASP A 52 0.28 -9.03 -9.38
CA ASP A 52 0.43 -10.38 -9.93
C ASP A 52 -0.81 -11.19 -9.54
N HIS A 53 -1.89 -11.01 -10.32
CA HIS A 53 -3.22 -11.50 -9.99
C HIS A 53 -3.22 -13.01 -9.67
N ILE A 54 -3.73 -13.32 -8.47
CA ILE A 54 -4.05 -14.68 -8.05
C ILE A 54 -5.55 -14.90 -8.32
N ASP A 55 -5.89 -15.91 -9.11
CA ASP A 55 -7.28 -16.20 -9.47
C ASP A 55 -8.12 -16.48 -8.21
N GLY A 56 -9.14 -15.65 -7.97
CA GLY A 56 -10.04 -15.79 -6.83
C GLY A 56 -9.56 -15.13 -5.53
N ASP A 57 -8.37 -14.52 -5.51
CA ASP A 57 -7.78 -13.93 -4.30
C ASP A 57 -7.17 -12.54 -4.59
N SER A 58 -8.04 -11.52 -4.52
CA SER A 58 -7.62 -10.12 -4.66
C SER A 58 -6.83 -9.61 -3.46
N ASP A 59 -7.01 -10.20 -2.29
CA ASP A 59 -6.54 -9.63 -1.02
C ASP A 59 -5.08 -9.98 -0.78
N HIS A 60 -4.66 -11.19 -1.14
CA HIS A 60 -3.28 -11.64 -1.02
C HIS A 60 -2.46 -11.44 -2.30
N THR A 61 -3.07 -10.95 -3.37
CA THR A 61 -2.36 -10.65 -4.61
C THR A 61 -1.23 -9.64 -4.34
N PRO A 62 0.06 -9.94 -4.62
CA PRO A 62 1.12 -9.00 -4.34
C PRO A 62 1.15 -7.88 -5.40
N CYS A 63 0.80 -6.66 -5.00
CA CYS A 63 1.00 -5.47 -5.83
C CYS A 63 2.33 -4.79 -5.52
N GLY A 64 2.97 -4.25 -6.56
CA GLY A 64 4.26 -3.61 -6.38
C GLY A 64 4.81 -3.00 -7.64
N GLY A 65 5.92 -2.27 -7.51
CA GLY A 65 6.55 -1.66 -8.67
C GLY A 65 7.97 -1.25 -8.40
N CYS A 66 8.79 -1.26 -9.45
CA CYS A 66 10.19 -0.91 -9.38
C CYS A 66 10.46 0.45 -10.03
N PHE A 67 11.33 1.23 -9.40
CA PHE A 67 11.81 2.50 -9.90
C PHE A 67 13.33 2.63 -9.76
N LYS A 68 13.88 3.63 -10.44
CA LYS A 68 15.30 3.98 -10.41
C LYS A 68 15.48 5.30 -9.67
N ILE A 69 16.46 5.33 -8.76
CA ILE A 69 16.91 6.60 -8.18
C ILE A 69 17.59 7.41 -9.30
N PRO A 70 17.27 8.70 -9.46
CA PRO A 70 17.90 9.55 -10.46
C PRO A 70 19.44 9.56 -10.33
N ALA A 71 20.14 9.42 -11.44
CA ALA A 71 21.60 9.30 -11.47
C ALA A 71 22.35 10.58 -11.03
N ASP A 72 21.65 11.71 -10.97
CA ASP A 72 22.16 13.01 -10.52
C ASP A 72 22.14 13.17 -8.99
N ARG A 73 21.59 12.20 -8.24
CA ARG A 73 21.61 12.20 -6.78
C ARG A 73 23.04 12.03 -6.28
N LYS A 74 23.48 12.96 -5.44
CA LYS A 74 24.81 12.92 -4.83
C LYS A 74 24.84 11.80 -3.79
N PRO A 75 26.01 11.23 -3.48
CA PRO A 75 26.12 10.28 -2.38
C PRO A 75 25.69 10.92 -1.05
N GLY A 76 24.85 10.22 -0.29
CA GLY A 76 24.32 10.66 1.01
C GLY A 76 23.02 9.96 1.38
N THR A 77 22.45 10.32 2.53
CA THR A 77 21.15 9.81 2.98
C THR A 77 20.04 10.76 2.53
N TYR A 78 18.98 10.21 1.99
CA TYR A 78 17.80 10.93 1.55
C TYR A 78 16.56 10.31 2.19
N MET A 79 15.61 11.15 2.57
CA MET A 79 14.25 10.69 2.84
C MET A 79 13.56 10.41 1.50
N LEU A 80 13.00 9.23 1.37
CA LEU A 80 12.13 8.82 0.28
C LEU A 80 10.73 8.65 0.83
N GLN A 81 9.76 9.27 0.15
CA GLN A 81 8.36 9.09 0.45
C GLN A 81 7.73 8.28 -0.68
N TRP A 82 6.91 7.32 -0.29
CA TRP A 82 6.01 6.61 -1.17
C TRP A 82 4.58 6.87 -0.71
N ARG A 83 3.75 7.39 -1.62
CA ARG A 83 2.36 7.79 -1.37
C ARG A 83 1.43 7.15 -2.40
N TRP A 84 0.28 6.67 -1.96
CA TRP A 84 -0.76 6.12 -2.81
C TRP A 84 -2.14 6.43 -2.22
N GLU A 85 -3.17 6.23 -3.00
CA GLU A 85 -4.56 6.49 -2.65
C GLU A 85 -5.29 5.15 -2.69
N LEU A 86 -5.79 4.69 -1.53
CA LEU A 86 -6.43 3.37 -1.43
C LEU A 86 -7.88 3.45 -1.91
N ASN A 87 -8.63 4.35 -1.30
CA ASN A 87 -10.01 4.73 -1.62
C ASN A 87 -10.04 6.22 -2.02
N ASP A 88 -11.19 6.72 -2.47
CA ASP A 88 -11.34 8.12 -2.90
C ASP A 88 -11.03 9.08 -1.75
N ASP A 89 -10.10 10.01 -1.98
CA ASP A 89 -9.61 10.97 -1.00
C ASP A 89 -8.89 10.35 0.23
N GLU A 90 -8.61 9.04 0.20
CA GLU A 90 -7.93 8.34 1.29
C GLU A 90 -6.46 8.04 0.96
N TRP A 91 -5.58 8.86 1.53
CA TRP A 91 -4.17 8.87 1.17
C TRP A 91 -3.27 8.22 2.20
N TYR A 92 -2.55 7.19 1.75
CA TYR A 92 -1.55 6.49 2.53
C TYR A 92 -0.16 6.96 2.18
N THR A 93 0.71 7.05 3.20
CA THR A 93 2.08 7.51 3.02
C THR A 93 3.04 6.70 3.87
N SER A 94 4.11 6.24 3.26
CA SER A 94 5.26 5.60 3.92
C SER A 94 6.53 6.36 3.62
N CYS A 95 7.36 6.58 4.65
CA CYS A 95 8.63 7.31 4.55
C CYS A 95 9.80 6.43 4.97
N TRP A 96 10.88 6.41 4.17
CA TRP A 96 12.08 5.62 4.45
C TRP A 96 13.35 6.42 4.21
N ASP A 97 14.39 6.14 5.00
CA ASP A 97 15.73 6.68 4.77
C ASP A 97 16.54 5.81 3.80
N VAL A 98 16.96 6.39 2.69
CA VAL A 98 17.71 5.72 1.62
C VAL A 98 19.13 6.28 1.54
N LYS A 99 20.12 5.42 1.72
CA LYS A 99 21.53 5.79 1.55
C LYS A 99 21.98 5.59 0.10
N VAL A 100 22.10 6.69 -0.64
CA VAL A 100 22.68 6.74 -1.99
C VAL A 100 24.20 6.70 -1.87
N THR A 101 24.83 5.73 -2.54
CA THR A 101 26.29 5.62 -2.64
C THR A 101 26.76 6.09 -4.01
N ALA A 102 28.06 6.42 -4.14
CA ALA A 102 28.60 6.76 -5.45
C ALA A 102 28.50 5.54 -6.36
N SER A 103 27.73 5.65 -7.44
CA SER A 103 27.75 4.65 -8.49
C SER A 103 29.11 4.74 -9.17
N ASP A 104 29.93 3.71 -9.02
CA ASP A 104 31.15 3.51 -9.78
C ASP A 104 30.86 3.11 -11.25
N GLY A 105 29.59 3.11 -11.66
CA GLY A 105 29.12 2.64 -12.96
C GLY A 105 29.08 1.12 -13.08
N THR A 106 29.53 0.39 -12.05
CA THR A 106 29.39 -1.05 -11.98
C THR A 106 28.02 -1.35 -11.41
N ALA A 107 27.18 -2.08 -12.15
CA ALA A 107 25.95 -2.62 -11.57
C ALA A 107 26.30 -3.36 -10.27
N PRO A 108 25.49 -3.25 -9.20
CA PRO A 108 25.76 -3.99 -7.97
C PRO A 108 25.93 -5.46 -8.36
N THR A 109 27.14 -5.97 -8.17
CA THR A 109 27.40 -7.39 -8.33
C THR A 109 26.59 -8.04 -7.22
N VAL A 110 25.56 -8.81 -7.60
CA VAL A 110 24.85 -9.66 -6.65
C VAL A 110 25.95 -10.44 -5.93
N PRO A 111 26.11 -10.30 -4.60
CA PRO A 111 27.15 -11.01 -3.89
C PRO A 111 26.98 -12.48 -4.24
N ASP A 112 28.04 -13.07 -4.81
CA ASP A 112 28.08 -14.47 -5.19
C ASP A 112 27.60 -15.26 -3.99
N VAL A 113 26.39 -15.83 -4.09
CA VAL A 113 25.77 -16.56 -2.99
C VAL A 113 26.75 -17.69 -2.69
N PRO A 114 27.37 -17.72 -1.50
CA PRO A 114 28.37 -18.73 -1.21
C PRO A 114 27.72 -20.08 -1.43
N ASP A 115 28.31 -20.89 -2.32
CA ASP A 115 27.88 -22.23 -2.69
C ASP A 115 27.48 -22.97 -1.41
N VAL A 116 26.17 -23.11 -1.20
CA VAL A 116 25.65 -23.68 0.05
C VAL A 116 26.10 -25.13 0.03
N PRO A 117 26.93 -25.57 1.00
CA PRO A 117 27.39 -26.95 1.01
C PRO A 117 26.19 -27.87 1.05
N ASP A 118 26.16 -28.83 0.11
CA ASP A 118 25.15 -29.88 -0.01
C ASP A 118 24.71 -30.34 1.38
N VAL A 119 23.47 -30.00 1.74
CA VAL A 119 22.92 -30.35 3.05
C VAL A 119 22.78 -31.87 3.04
N PRO A 120 23.41 -32.61 3.98
CA PRO A 120 23.29 -34.05 4.00
C PRO A 120 21.83 -34.45 4.15
N ASP A 121 21.38 -35.38 3.29
CA ASP A 121 20.06 -36.03 3.31
C ASP A 121 19.58 -36.22 4.74
N VAL A 122 18.56 -35.44 5.12
CA VAL A 122 17.92 -35.56 6.43
C VAL A 122 17.12 -36.86 6.39
N PRO A 123 17.39 -37.84 7.26
CA PRO A 123 16.65 -39.09 7.26
C PRO A 123 15.15 -38.83 7.51
N ASP A 124 14.31 -39.44 6.67
CA ASP A 124 12.84 -39.46 6.80
C ASP A 124 12.42 -39.61 8.26
N VAL A 125 11.81 -38.55 8.78
CA VAL A 125 11.13 -38.57 10.07
C VAL A 125 9.77 -39.23 9.82
N PRO A 126 9.41 -40.31 10.54
CA PRO A 126 8.11 -40.94 10.36
C PRO A 126 6.99 -39.95 10.71
N ASP A 127 6.11 -39.77 9.73
CA ASP A 127 4.85 -39.04 9.78
C ASP A 127 4.02 -39.49 11.01
N GLU A 128 3.91 -38.62 12.02
CA GLU A 128 3.00 -38.83 13.13
C GLU A 128 1.77 -37.96 12.87
N THR A 129 0.74 -38.58 12.31
CA THR A 129 -0.62 -38.06 12.16
C THR A 129 -1.12 -37.41 13.47
N PRO A 130 -1.46 -36.11 13.50
CA PRO A 130 -2.18 -35.53 14.61
C PRO A 130 -3.62 -36.09 14.65
N SER A 131 -4.07 -36.37 15.86
CA SER A 131 -5.40 -36.87 16.16
C SER A 131 -6.31 -35.67 16.40
N ASP A 132 -7.35 -35.53 15.59
CA ASP A 132 -8.46 -34.59 15.77
C ASP A 132 -8.96 -34.60 17.22
N GLY A 133 -8.98 -33.41 17.82
CA GLY A 133 -9.58 -33.17 19.11
C GLY A 133 -10.62 -32.07 18.96
N ASP A 134 -11.89 -32.48 18.79
CA ASP A 134 -13.06 -31.64 18.98
C ASP A 134 -12.98 -30.86 20.30
N ASP A 135 -12.86 -29.54 20.27
CA ASP A 135 -13.11 -28.66 21.41
C ASP A 135 -14.35 -27.79 21.12
N GLU A 136 -15.51 -28.34 21.45
CA GLU A 136 -16.75 -27.57 21.58
C GLU A 136 -16.83 -26.96 22.99
N GLY A 137 -16.78 -25.63 23.08
CA GLY A 137 -17.25 -24.85 24.24
C GLY A 137 -16.52 -23.51 24.35
N GLY A 138 -17.15 -22.36 24.52
CA GLY A 138 -18.52 -22.01 24.84
C GLY A 138 -18.50 -20.56 25.33
N ASN A 139 -19.44 -19.77 24.82
CA ASN A 139 -20.11 -18.62 25.44
C ASN A 139 -19.51 -18.05 26.75
N GLU A 140 -19.18 -16.75 26.80
CA GLU A 140 -19.56 -15.87 27.92
C GLU A 140 -19.41 -14.38 27.56
N ASP A 141 -20.56 -13.73 27.44
CA ASP A 141 -20.77 -12.28 27.42
C ASP A 141 -20.07 -11.60 28.61
N GLY A 142 -19.27 -10.57 28.33
CA GLY A 142 -18.53 -9.78 29.30
C GLY A 142 -18.67 -8.28 29.06
N ASP A 143 -19.89 -7.78 29.23
CA ASP A 143 -20.24 -6.38 29.51
C ASP A 143 -19.57 -5.97 30.85
N GLU A 144 -18.78 -4.89 30.86
CA GLU A 144 -18.42 -3.99 31.99
C GLU A 144 -17.00 -3.40 31.76
N ASP A 145 -16.88 -2.17 31.25
CA ASP A 145 -15.90 -1.22 31.82
C ASP A 145 -16.32 0.25 31.63
N ASP A 146 -16.80 0.79 32.73
CA ASP A 146 -17.05 2.16 33.09
C ASP A 146 -15.73 2.90 33.40
N GLY A 147 -15.31 3.81 32.51
CA GLY A 147 -14.10 4.60 32.69
C GLY A 147 -14.25 6.06 32.24
N GLU A 148 -14.83 6.89 33.11
CA GLU A 148 -14.71 8.35 33.10
C GLU A 148 -13.23 8.77 33.18
N ASP A 149 -12.75 9.69 32.34
CA ASP A 149 -11.68 10.63 32.76
C ASP A 149 -11.68 11.91 31.90
N ASP A 150 -12.04 12.99 32.59
CA ASP A 150 -11.92 14.39 32.22
C ASP A 150 -10.47 14.79 31.87
N ASP A 151 -10.25 15.54 30.77
CA ASP A 151 -9.13 16.49 30.69
C ASP A 151 -9.54 17.75 29.92
N GLU A 152 -10.16 18.68 30.65
CA GLU A 152 -10.30 20.08 30.23
C GLU A 152 -8.93 20.78 30.32
N GLY A 153 -8.24 20.88 29.19
CA GLY A 153 -6.99 21.61 29.01
C GLY A 153 -7.21 23.00 28.39
N ASP A 154 -7.64 23.93 29.23
CA ASP A 154 -7.70 25.38 29.06
C ASP A 154 -6.29 25.96 28.72
N ASP A 155 -6.08 26.55 27.54
CA ASP A 155 -4.95 27.44 27.26
C ASP A 155 -5.42 28.63 26.40
N GLU A 156 -6.05 29.59 27.07
CA GLU A 156 -6.23 30.94 26.55
C GLU A 156 -4.88 31.68 26.52
N GLY A 157 -4.27 31.71 25.33
CA GLY A 157 -3.09 32.51 25.00
C GLY A 157 -3.44 33.75 24.18
N ASP A 158 -3.89 34.78 24.90
CA ASP A 158 -3.91 36.21 24.57
C ASP A 158 -2.59 36.70 23.91
N ASP A 159 -2.65 37.29 22.70
CA ASP A 159 -1.75 38.39 22.30
C ASP A 159 -2.23 39.09 21.00
N GLU A 160 -2.94 40.19 21.25
CA GLU A 160 -2.91 41.51 20.63
C GLU A 160 -2.59 41.72 19.13
N GLU A 161 -3.57 42.33 18.46
CA GLU A 161 -3.52 43.53 17.60
C GLU A 161 -2.46 43.64 16.49
N GLU A 162 -2.89 43.87 15.25
CA GLU A 162 -2.69 45.17 14.57
C GLU A 162 -3.68 45.31 13.40
N GLU A 163 -4.30 46.49 13.35
CA GLU A 163 -5.28 46.96 12.39
C GLU A 163 -4.66 47.22 11.01
N GLU A 164 -5.36 46.89 9.92
CA GLU A 164 -5.38 47.70 8.70
C GLU A 164 -6.76 47.59 8.07
N GLU A 165 -7.49 48.71 8.07
CA GLU A 165 -8.72 48.96 7.33
C GLU A 165 -8.42 48.96 5.82
N ASP A 166 -9.32 48.44 4.98
CA ASP A 166 -9.98 49.23 3.92
C ASP A 166 -10.77 48.37 2.90
N ASP A 167 -11.93 48.93 2.58
CA ASP A 167 -12.70 48.87 1.33
C ASP A 167 -13.52 47.61 0.99
N ASP A 168 -14.80 47.68 1.40
CA ASP A 168 -15.98 47.68 0.53
C ASP A 168 -15.92 46.85 -0.77
N GLU A 169 -16.60 45.71 -0.78
CA GLU A 169 -17.53 45.39 -1.86
C GLU A 169 -18.61 44.42 -1.37
N GLU A 170 -19.77 44.99 -1.04
CA GLU A 170 -21.00 44.23 -0.80
C GLU A 170 -21.36 43.39 -2.03
N LYS A 171 -21.46 42.08 -1.83
CA LYS A 171 -22.36 41.24 -2.60
C LYS A 171 -23.13 40.33 -1.66
N ASP A 172 -24.42 40.65 -1.61
CA ASP A 172 -25.51 39.92 -1.04
C ASP A 172 -25.58 38.46 -1.51
N ASP A 173 -26.23 37.67 -0.65
CA ASP A 173 -27.00 36.47 -0.94
C ASP A 173 -26.22 35.25 -1.47
N ASP A 174 -25.97 34.28 -0.58
CA ASP A 174 -26.52 32.95 -0.82
C ASP A 174 -26.57 32.14 0.50
N GLU A 175 -27.82 31.94 0.90
CA GLU A 175 -28.45 30.85 1.65
C GLU A 175 -27.58 29.93 2.53
N GLU A 176 -27.95 29.94 3.81
CA GLU A 176 -27.63 28.94 4.81
C GLU A 176 -28.16 27.56 4.39
N GLU A 177 -27.30 26.55 4.37
CA GLU A 177 -27.70 25.15 4.60
C GLU A 177 -26.67 24.52 5.55
N ASP A 178 -27.10 24.48 6.82
CA ASP A 178 -26.97 23.38 7.77
C ASP A 178 -25.74 22.46 7.63
N ASP A 179 -24.72 22.78 8.43
CA ASP A 179 -23.85 21.81 9.09
C ASP A 179 -24.72 20.85 9.91
N ASP A 180 -24.80 19.59 9.51
CA ASP A 180 -25.17 18.50 10.42
C ASP A 180 -24.07 17.44 10.36
N GLU A 181 -23.50 17.26 11.54
CA GLU A 181 -22.47 16.34 11.98
C GLU A 181 -22.92 14.89 11.76
N GLU A 182 -22.11 14.07 11.09
CA GLU A 182 -22.10 12.61 11.30
C GLU A 182 -20.63 12.18 11.36
N ASP A 183 -20.10 12.16 12.58
CA ASP A 183 -19.97 10.98 13.45
C ASP A 183 -18.77 10.12 13.00
N GLU A 184 -17.71 10.23 13.80
CA GLU A 184 -16.47 9.48 13.67
C GLU A 184 -16.75 8.03 14.08
N GLU A 185 -16.86 7.12 13.11
CA GLU A 185 -16.85 5.70 13.42
C GLU A 185 -15.41 5.26 13.75
N GLU A 186 -15.21 4.95 15.03
CA GLU A 186 -14.03 4.30 15.58
C GLU A 186 -13.90 2.89 14.98
N GLU A 187 -12.89 2.67 14.14
CA GLU A 187 -12.56 1.31 13.69
C GLU A 187 -11.71 0.62 14.75
N GLU A 188 -12.30 -0.41 15.36
CA GLU A 188 -11.64 -1.31 16.30
C GLU A 188 -10.62 -2.20 15.57
N GLU A 189 -9.40 -2.28 16.12
CA GLU A 189 -8.38 -3.22 15.69
C GLU A 189 -8.69 -4.62 16.24
N ASP A 190 -9.43 -5.42 15.47
CA ASP A 190 -9.56 -6.88 15.66
C ASP A 190 -8.28 -7.58 15.17
N ASP A 191 -7.38 -7.85 16.12
CA ASP A 191 -6.21 -8.71 15.98
C ASP A 191 -6.67 -10.18 16.18
N GLU A 192 -7.28 -10.79 15.16
CA GLU A 192 -7.60 -12.24 15.16
C GLU A 192 -6.46 -13.06 14.58
N GLU A 193 -5.97 -14.00 15.39
CA GLU A 193 -4.86 -14.90 15.09
C GLU A 193 -5.22 -15.88 13.96
N GLU A 194 -4.26 -16.13 13.08
CA GLU A 194 -4.40 -17.08 11.98
C GLU A 194 -4.35 -18.52 12.50
N GLU A 195 -5.46 -19.25 12.31
CA GLU A 195 -5.47 -20.71 12.35
C GLU A 195 -5.19 -21.26 10.95
N ASP A 196 -4.11 -22.04 10.86
CA ASP A 196 -3.73 -22.86 9.71
C ASP A 196 -4.81 -23.94 9.49
N ASP A 197 -5.62 -23.81 8.44
CA ASP A 197 -6.49 -24.90 7.94
C ASP A 197 -5.90 -25.50 6.66
N ASP A 198 -5.18 -26.60 6.87
CA ASP A 198 -4.94 -27.66 5.90
C ASP A 198 -6.28 -28.33 5.54
N GLU A 199 -6.74 -28.28 4.28
CA GLU A 199 -7.50 -29.40 3.74
C GLU A 199 -7.13 -29.72 2.28
N GLU A 200 -6.89 -31.01 2.11
CA GLU A 200 -6.48 -31.70 0.90
C GLU A 200 -7.65 -31.94 -0.08
N ASP A 201 -7.27 -32.53 -1.21
CA ASP A 201 -8.10 -33.37 -2.09
C ASP A 201 -9.17 -32.68 -2.93
N ASP A 202 -8.97 -32.70 -4.26
CA ASP A 202 -9.68 -33.73 -5.02
C ASP A 202 -9.19 -33.88 -6.47
N GLU A 203 -9.38 -35.09 -6.93
CA GLU A 203 -8.82 -35.72 -8.11
C GLU A 203 -9.40 -35.23 -9.45
N ASP A 204 -8.67 -35.56 -10.52
CA ASP A 204 -9.21 -36.14 -11.76
C ASP A 204 -10.32 -35.37 -12.52
N SER A 205 -10.02 -34.87 -13.72
CA SER A 205 -10.49 -35.49 -14.97
C SER A 205 -10.37 -34.60 -16.23
N GLY A 206 -9.90 -35.22 -17.33
CA GLY A 206 -10.23 -34.85 -18.71
C GLY A 206 -9.35 -33.76 -19.34
N ARG A 207 -8.39 -34.05 -20.22
CA ARG A 207 -8.56 -34.57 -21.59
C ARG A 207 -9.63 -33.82 -22.40
N GLY A 208 -9.19 -32.79 -23.12
CA GLY A 208 -9.89 -32.18 -24.25
C GLY A 208 -8.89 -31.81 -25.33
N ASP A 209 -8.69 -32.73 -26.27
CA ASP A 209 -8.15 -32.47 -27.61
C ASP A 209 -9.26 -31.76 -28.42
N ASP A 210 -9.04 -30.53 -28.89
CA ASP A 210 -9.78 -29.87 -29.99
C ASP A 210 -8.76 -28.89 -30.61
N GLU A 211 -8.02 -29.22 -31.67
CA GLU A 211 -8.42 -29.31 -33.10
C GLU A 211 -9.19 -28.07 -33.62
N ASP A 212 -8.54 -27.40 -34.58
CA ASP A 212 -9.10 -26.65 -35.71
C ASP A 212 -9.83 -25.30 -35.50
N ASP A 213 -9.25 -24.24 -36.10
CA ASP A 213 -9.86 -23.31 -37.09
C ASP A 213 -8.76 -22.27 -37.44
N GLU A 214 -8.02 -22.33 -38.55
CA GLU A 214 -8.39 -22.12 -39.97
C GLU A 214 -9.06 -20.75 -40.26
N GLU A 215 -8.33 -19.95 -41.07
CA GLU A 215 -8.80 -18.92 -42.02
C GLU A 215 -9.25 -17.59 -41.35
N ASP A 216 -9.10 -16.39 -41.90
CA ASP A 216 -9.07 -15.92 -43.28
C ASP A 216 -8.49 -14.48 -43.33
N ASP A 217 -8.08 -14.11 -44.54
CA ASP A 217 -7.83 -12.78 -45.12
C ASP A 217 -8.67 -11.60 -44.54
N GLU A 218 -8.26 -10.32 -44.61
CA GLU A 218 -8.37 -9.51 -45.82
C GLU A 218 -7.46 -8.24 -45.77
N ASP A 219 -6.70 -8.08 -46.86
CA ASP A 219 -6.22 -6.83 -47.41
C ASP A 219 -7.31 -5.74 -47.46
N SER A 220 -6.96 -4.51 -47.09
CA SER A 220 -7.63 -3.31 -47.60
C SER A 220 -6.64 -2.15 -47.66
N ASP A 221 -6.02 -2.01 -48.84
CA ASP A 221 -5.64 -0.74 -49.41
C ASP A 221 -6.78 0.29 -49.27
N ASP A 222 -6.49 1.51 -48.83
CA ASP A 222 -7.21 2.69 -49.31
C ASP A 222 -6.26 3.91 -49.37
N GLU A 223 -6.51 4.70 -50.41
CA GLU A 223 -5.67 5.62 -51.20
C GLU A 223 -4.91 6.77 -50.51
#